data_AF-A0A914PNZ7-F1
#
_entry.id   AF-A0A914PNZ7-F1
#
_cell.length_a   1.000
_cell.length_b   1.000
_cell.length_c   1.000
_cell.angle_alpha   90.00
_cell.angle_beta   90.00
_cell.angle_gamma   90.00
#
_symmetry.space_group_name_H-M   'P 1'
#
loop_
_entity.id
_entity.type
_entity.pdbx_description
1 polymer ?
#
loop_
_entity_poly.entity_id
_entity_poly.type
_entity_poly.pdbx_seq_one_letter_code
_entity_poly.pdbx_strand_id
1 'polypeptide(L)'
;MPPEVKNGNYRIGDEVYSLGGILYNMLTGREPDVGREKQQLGYVSDGLARGLLDSLWNKEPENRPALQAMKSHPFLNQYVSKVRQSSSRHTSATRECKHRTLDENRKCTRCNEKVAR
;
A
#
# COMPACT_ATOMS: atom_id res chain seq x y z
N MET A 1 3.48 -12.70 2.81
CA MET A 1 3.41 -13.22 1.42
C MET A 1 2.10 -13.97 1.26
N PRO A 2 1.32 -13.76 0.20
CA PRO A 2 0.07 -14.48 -0.04
C PRO A 2 0.31 -16.00 -0.18
N PRO A 3 -0.63 -16.85 0.26
CA PRO A 3 -0.43 -18.30 0.28
C PRO A 3 -0.17 -18.93 -1.10
N GLU A 4 -0.77 -18.40 -2.16
CA GLU A 4 -0.71 -18.90 -3.54
C GLU A 4 0.60 -18.60 -4.26
N VAL A 5 1.32 -17.56 -3.83
CA VAL A 5 2.58 -17.09 -4.45
C VAL A 5 3.72 -18.11 -4.31
N LYS A 6 3.60 -19.06 -3.38
CA LYS A 6 4.59 -20.12 -3.16
C LYS A 6 4.83 -20.99 -4.40
N ASN A 7 3.92 -20.97 -5.36
CA ASN A 7 4.00 -21.75 -6.61
C ASN A 7 4.52 -20.93 -7.80
N GLY A 8 4.94 -19.67 -7.61
CA GLY A 8 5.51 -18.82 -8.67
C GLY A 8 4.50 -18.15 -9.60
N ASN A 9 3.20 -18.38 -9.41
CA ASN A 9 2.13 -17.74 -10.19
C ASN A 9 1.65 -16.47 -9.49
N TYR A 10 2.24 -15.33 -9.86
CA TYR A 10 1.85 -14.02 -9.35
C TYR A 10 0.62 -13.47 -10.08
N ARG A 11 -0.33 -12.88 -9.33
CA ARG A 11 -1.56 -12.24 -9.79
C ARG A 11 -1.78 -10.91 -9.07
N ILE A 12 -2.62 -10.05 -9.64
CA ILE A 12 -3.00 -8.76 -9.03
C ILE A 12 -3.57 -8.95 -7.61
N GLY A 13 -4.26 -10.07 -7.36
CA GLY A 13 -4.78 -10.40 -6.02
C GLY A 13 -3.69 -10.51 -4.94
N ASP A 14 -2.45 -10.81 -5.31
CA ASP A 14 -1.31 -10.90 -4.38
C ASP A 14 -0.93 -9.55 -3.79
N GLU A 15 -1.01 -8.50 -4.60
CA GLU A 15 -0.78 -7.12 -4.17
C GLU A 15 -1.88 -6.65 -3.22
N VAL A 16 -3.12 -7.08 -3.44
CA VAL A 16 -4.25 -6.77 -2.56
C VAL A 16 -4.04 -7.37 -1.16
N TYR A 17 -3.52 -8.59 -1.11
CA TYR A 17 -3.21 -9.26 0.15
C TYR A 17 -2.04 -8.62 0.89
N SER A 18 -0.96 -8.29 0.18
CA SER A 18 0.20 -7.61 0.79
C SER A 18 -0.16 -6.21 1.27
N LEU A 19 -1.04 -5.50 0.55
CA LEU A 19 -1.63 -4.24 0.99
C LEU A 19 -2.41 -4.40 2.30
N GLY A 20 -3.14 -5.50 2.49
CA GLY A 20 -3.76 -5.83 3.78
C GLY A 20 -2.74 -5.92 4.92
N GLY A 21 -1.59 -6.54 4.67
CA GLY A 21 -0.49 -6.63 5.63
C GLY A 21 0.09 -5.26 6.02
N ILE A 22 0.34 -4.41 5.02
CA ILE A 22 0.83 -3.05 5.24
C ILE A 22 -0.20 -2.24 6.02
N LEU A 23 -1.48 -2.32 5.64
CA LEU A 23 -2.55 -1.59 6.31
C LEU A 23 -2.71 -2.04 7.77
N TYR A 24 -2.68 -3.34 8.04
CA TYR A 24 -2.70 -3.87 9.40
C TYR A 24 -1.52 -3.34 10.23
N ASN A 25 -0.32 -3.35 9.66
CA ASN A 25 0.86 -2.84 10.33
C ASN A 25 0.74 -1.35 10.68
N MET A 26 0.25 -0.53 9.74
CA MET A 26 0.02 0.89 9.99
C MET A 26 -1.04 1.14 11.07
N LEU A 27 -2.08 0.30 11.15
CA LEU A 27 -3.18 0.47 12.11
C LEU A 27 -2.83 0.00 13.52
N THR A 28 -1.96 -1.02 13.65
CA THR A 28 -1.70 -1.70 14.92
C THR A 28 -0.28 -1.53 15.43
N GLY A 29 0.65 -1.09 14.58
CA GLY A 29 2.09 -1.08 14.84
C GLY A 29 2.72 -2.48 14.89
N ARG A 30 2.01 -3.53 14.46
CA ARG A 30 2.42 -4.94 14.57
C ARG A 30 2.67 -5.56 13.21
N GLU A 31 3.61 -6.48 13.13
CA GLU A 31 3.78 -7.28 11.92
C GLU A 31 2.65 -8.34 11.83
N PRO A 32 2.04 -8.55 10.65
CA PRO A 32 1.02 -9.58 10.49
C PRO A 32 1.65 -10.98 10.53
N ASP A 33 1.03 -11.89 11.28
CA ASP A 33 1.42 -13.30 11.32
C ASP A 33 0.79 -14.01 10.12
N VAL A 34 1.63 -14.41 9.18
CA VAL A 34 1.19 -15.07 7.95
C VAL A 34 0.45 -16.37 8.27
N GLY A 35 -0.75 -16.54 7.74
CA GLY A 35 -1.64 -17.68 7.96
C GLY A 35 -2.57 -17.57 9.17
N ARG A 36 -2.45 -16.49 9.96
CA ARG A 36 -3.30 -16.20 11.14
C ARG A 36 -4.01 -14.85 11.06
N GLU A 37 -4.14 -14.30 9.85
CA GLU A 37 -4.65 -12.97 9.56
C GLU A 37 -6.00 -12.70 10.24
N LYS A 38 -6.96 -13.64 10.10
CA LYS A 38 -8.30 -13.48 10.68
C LYS A 38 -8.30 -13.42 12.21
N GLN A 39 -7.38 -14.13 12.87
CA GLN A 39 -7.27 -14.14 14.34
C GLN A 39 -6.71 -12.81 14.86
N GLN A 40 -5.87 -12.16 14.05
CA GLN A 40 -5.23 -10.89 14.38
C GLN A 40 -6.12 -9.67 14.14
N LEU A 41 -7.25 -9.82 13.43
CA LEU A 41 -8.23 -8.74 13.26
C LEU A 41 -8.78 -8.20 14.59
N GLY A 42 -8.69 -8.97 15.69
CA GLY A 42 -9.02 -8.52 17.04
C GLY A 42 -8.15 -7.36 17.55
N TYR A 43 -6.94 -7.15 17.00
CA TYR A 43 -6.06 -6.03 17.36
C TYR A 43 -6.45 -4.71 16.70
N VAL A 44 -7.36 -4.73 15.71
CA VAL A 44 -7.77 -3.53 14.97
C VAL A 44 -9.02 -2.95 15.63
N SER A 45 -8.90 -1.79 16.27
CA SER A 45 -10.01 -1.17 17.03
C SER A 45 -11.16 -0.68 16.15
N ASP A 46 -10.87 -0.12 14.98
CA ASP A 46 -11.87 0.42 14.06
C ASP A 46 -12.59 -0.71 13.30
N GLY A 47 -13.92 -0.78 13.46
CA GLY A 47 -14.74 -1.82 12.84
C GLY A 47 -14.78 -1.76 11.31
N LEU A 48 -14.71 -0.57 10.71
CA LEU A 48 -14.66 -0.40 9.26
C LEU A 48 -13.28 -0.82 8.72
N ALA A 49 -12.22 -0.45 9.43
CA ALA A 49 -10.86 -0.88 9.08
C ALA A 49 -10.74 -2.41 9.15
N ARG A 50 -11.32 -3.01 10.19
CA ARG A 50 -11.37 -4.46 10.37
C ARG A 50 -12.14 -5.16 9.24
N GLY A 51 -13.30 -4.62 8.85
CA GLY A 51 -14.07 -5.13 7.72
C GLY A 51 -13.30 -5.06 6.40
N LEU A 52 -12.58 -3.96 6.15
CA LEU A 52 -11.72 -3.85 4.98
C LEU A 52 -10.61 -4.92 5.02
N LEU A 53 -9.89 -5.04 6.12
CA LEU A 53 -8.81 -6.02 6.27
C LEU A 53 -9.29 -7.47 6.09
N ASP A 54 -10.47 -7.83 6.60
CA ASP A 54 -11.05 -9.17 6.39
C ASP A 54 -11.28 -9.46 4.90
N SER A 55 -11.68 -8.46 4.11
CA SER A 55 -11.85 -8.61 2.66
C SER A 55 -10.52 -8.71 1.90
N LEU A 56 -9.48 -7.98 2.33
CA LEU A 56 -8.16 -8.00 1.70
C LEU A 56 -7.42 -9.32 1.94
N TRP A 57 -7.60 -9.90 3.12
CA TRP A 57 -7.01 -11.19 3.52
C TRP A 57 -7.93 -12.38 3.23
N ASN A 58 -8.79 -12.28 2.21
CA ASN A 58 -9.50 -13.45 1.72
C ASN A 58 -8.47 -14.49 1.19
N LYS A 59 -8.66 -15.75 1.56
CA LYS A 59 -7.78 -16.84 1.10
C LYS A 59 -7.84 -16.99 -0.41
N GLU A 60 -9.06 -16.95 -0.96
CA GLU A 60 -9.30 -17.07 -2.39
C GLU A 60 -8.98 -15.74 -3.09
N PRO A 61 -8.00 -15.69 -4.01
CA PRO A 61 -7.52 -14.44 -4.62
C PRO A 61 -8.60 -13.71 -5.41
N GLU A 62 -9.47 -14.44 -6.09
CA GLU A 62 -10.62 -13.94 -6.85
C GLU A 62 -11.68 -13.26 -5.99
N ASN A 63 -11.73 -13.58 -4.70
CA ASN A 63 -12.68 -12.99 -3.76
C ASN A 63 -12.12 -11.76 -3.06
N ARG A 64 -10.86 -11.39 -3.34
CA ARG A 64 -10.27 -10.14 -2.84
C ARG A 64 -10.80 -8.97 -3.68
N PRO A 65 -11.07 -7.81 -3.07
CA PRO A 65 -11.64 -6.68 -3.79
C PRO A 65 -10.66 -6.11 -4.82
N ALA A 66 -11.17 -5.72 -5.98
CA ALA A 66 -10.41 -4.93 -6.94
C ALA A 66 -10.10 -3.53 -6.37
N LEU A 67 -8.99 -2.93 -6.81
CA LEU A 67 -8.55 -1.60 -6.36
C LEU A 67 -9.65 -0.51 -6.48
N GLN A 68 -10.48 -0.55 -7.53
CA GLN A 68 -11.57 0.41 -7.68
C GLN A 68 -12.66 0.22 -6.61
N ALA A 69 -12.99 -1.02 -6.27
CA ALA A 69 -13.95 -1.34 -5.21
C ALA A 69 -13.41 -0.90 -3.84
N MET A 70 -12.11 -1.09 -3.59
CA MET A 70 -11.45 -0.62 -2.36
C MET A 70 -11.57 0.88 -2.17
N LYS A 71 -11.36 1.69 -3.23
CA LYS A 71 -11.44 3.16 -3.15
C LYS A 71 -12.80 3.66 -2.67
N SER A 72 -13.86 2.88 -2.88
CA SER A 72 -15.22 3.20 -2.48
C SER A 72 -15.57 2.69 -1.08
N HIS A 73 -14.64 1.99 -0.41
CA HIS A 73 -14.88 1.40 0.90
C HIS A 73 -15.11 2.50 1.96
N PRO A 74 -16.11 2.36 2.86
CA PRO A 74 -16.44 3.38 3.86
C PRO A 74 -15.22 3.83 4.70
N PHE A 75 -14.36 2.88 5.07
CA PHE A 75 -13.10 3.18 5.78
C PHE A 75 -12.18 4.14 5.02
N LEU A 76 -12.14 4.07 3.68
CA LEU A 76 -11.27 4.92 2.86
C LEU A 76 -11.95 6.22 2.42
N ASN A 77 -13.28 6.22 2.28
CA ASN A 77 -14.06 7.40 1.87
C ASN A 77 -13.82 8.62 2.77
N GLN A 78 -13.61 8.42 4.07
CA GLN A 78 -13.31 9.50 5.02
C GLN A 78 -11.97 10.21 4.75
N TYR A 79 -11.06 9.58 3.99
CA TYR A 79 -9.73 10.12 3.66
C TYR A 79 -9.67 10.69 2.25
N VAL A 80 -10.45 10.15 1.30
CA VAL A 80 -10.48 10.62 -0.09
C VAL A 80 -10.91 12.08 -0.20
N SER A 81 -11.85 12.53 0.63
CA SER A 81 -12.30 13.94 0.67
C SER A 81 -11.23 14.89 1.21
N LYS A 82 -10.39 14.43 2.15
CA LYS A 82 -9.33 15.24 2.79
C LYS A 82 -8.11 15.43 1.88
N VAL A 83 -7.73 14.39 1.13
CA VAL A 83 -6.54 14.44 0.25
C VAL A 83 -6.72 15.40 -0.93
N ARG A 84 -7.95 15.52 -1.47
CA ARG A 84 -8.25 16.48 -2.55
C ARG A 84 -8.01 17.94 -2.13
N GLN A 85 -8.11 18.25 -0.84
CA GLN A 85 -7.84 19.60 -0.32
C GLN A 85 -6.34 19.86 -0.13
N SER A 86 -5.53 18.82 0.13
CA SER A 86 -4.08 18.94 0.29
C SER A 86 -3.29 18.94 -1.03
N SER A 87 -3.79 18.29 -2.08
CA SER A 87 -3.10 18.26 -3.40
C SER A 87 -3.09 19.60 -4.14
N SER A 88 -3.89 20.59 -3.71
CA SER A 88 -3.83 21.95 -4.24
C SER A 88 -2.55 22.71 -3.84
N ARG A 89 -1.72 22.20 -2.92
CA ARG A 89 -0.53 22.93 -2.43
C ARG A 89 0.82 22.38 -2.91
N HIS A 90 0.86 21.28 -3.66
CA HIS A 90 2.10 20.65 -4.12
C HIS A 90 2.05 20.28 -5.61
N THR A 91 1.99 21.29 -6.47
CA THR A 91 2.40 21.16 -7.89
C THR A 91 3.54 22.13 -8.17
N SER A 92 4.71 21.84 -7.60
CA SER A 92 5.96 22.52 -8.00
C SER A 92 7.19 21.75 -7.55
N ALA A 93 7.27 20.44 -7.83
CA ALA A 93 8.57 19.73 -7.92
C ALA A 93 8.41 18.26 -8.38
N THR A 94 7.98 18.02 -9.61
CA THR A 94 8.39 16.79 -10.32
C THR A 94 8.84 17.19 -11.71
N ARG A 95 10.16 17.40 -11.87
CA ARG A 95 10.77 17.38 -13.20
C ARG A 95 10.67 15.96 -13.72
N GLU A 96 10.02 15.79 -14.86
CA GLU A 96 9.97 14.55 -15.63
C GLU A 96 11.39 13.99 -15.82
N CYS A 97 11.68 12.85 -15.19
CA CYS A 97 12.83 12.04 -15.59
C CYS A 97 12.38 11.22 -16.80
N LYS A 98 12.55 11.79 -17.99
CA LYS A 98 12.40 11.05 -19.25
C LYS A 98 13.46 9.94 -19.28
N HIS A 99 13.03 8.75 -19.71
CA HIS A 99 13.83 7.54 -19.90
C HIS A 99 15.29 7.85 -20.29
N ARG A 100 16.20 7.62 -19.34
CA ARG A 100 17.65 7.58 -19.59
C ARG A 100 18.12 6.15 -19.52
N THR A 101 18.93 5.74 -20.48
CA THR A 101 19.60 4.44 -20.49
C THR A 101 20.66 4.37 -19.38
N LEU A 102 20.98 3.15 -18.92
CA LEU A 102 21.84 2.89 -17.76
C LEU A 102 23.22 3.57 -17.82
N ASP A 103 23.73 3.91 -19.02
CA ASP A 103 25.02 4.57 -19.21
C ASP A 103 25.04 6.04 -18.76
N GLU A 104 23.89 6.71 -18.68
CA GLU A 104 23.83 8.14 -18.32
C GLU A 104 23.88 8.40 -16.80
N ASN A 105 23.69 7.36 -15.99
CA ASN A 105 23.69 7.47 -14.52
C ASN A 105 25.09 7.59 -13.89
N ARG A 106 26.18 7.30 -14.64
CA ARG A 106 27.55 7.45 -14.12
C ARG A 106 28.03 8.89 -13.96
N LYS A 107 27.29 9.89 -14.48
CA LYS A 107 27.71 11.30 -14.45
C LYS A 107 26.96 12.20 -13.45
N CYS A 108 26.02 11.67 -12.66
CA CYS A 108 25.29 12.46 -11.66
C CYS A 108 25.77 12.20 -10.22
N THR A 109 26.99 12.64 -9.89
CA THR A 109 27.58 12.59 -8.54
C THR A 109 27.77 13.98 -7.94
N ARG A 110 26.77 14.87 -8.05
CA ARG A 110 26.89 16.19 -7.41
C ARG A 110 25.55 16.82 -7.05
N CYS A 111 24.87 16.26 -6.06
CA CYS A 111 23.86 16.97 -5.26
C CYS A 111 23.65 16.20 -3.96
N ASN A 112 24.61 16.29 -3.03
CA ASN A 112 24.38 16.08 -1.59
C ASN A 112 25.63 16.51 -0.82
N GLU A 113 25.81 17.82 -0.67
CA GLU A 113 26.62 18.35 0.41
C GLU A 113 26.02 19.70 0.81
N LYS A 114 25.88 19.89 2.13
CA LYS A 114 25.30 21.04 2.87
C LYS A 114 23.84 20.90 3.32
N VAL A 115 23.62 20.00 4.26
CA VAL A 115 22.86 20.34 5.48
C VAL A 115 23.54 19.66 6.68
N ALA A 116 24.52 20.34 7.28
CA ALA A 116 24.94 20.13 8.66
C ALA A 116 25.35 21.52 9.17
N ARG A 117 24.71 21.92 10.28
CA ARG A 117 24.87 23.21 10.95
C ARG A 117 26.22 23.33 11.61
#